data_AF-A0A958C6M2-F1
#
_entry.id   AF-A0A958C6M2-F1
#
_cell.length_a   1.000
_cell.length_b   1.000
_cell.length_c   1.000
_cell.angle_alpha   90.00
_cell.angle_beta   90.00
_cell.angle_gamma   90.00
#
_symmetry.space_group_name_H-M   'P 1'
#
loop_
_entity.id
_entity.type
_entity.pdbx_description
1 polymer ?
#
loop_
_entity_poly.entity_id
_entity_poly.type
_entity_poly.pdbx_seq_one_letter_code
_entity_poly.pdbx_strand_id
1 'polypeptide(L)'
;MRHRLFSLIALMLIASVLLAACGGAAEPTAAPAAVEPTAAPEAVAEPTAAPAPAASGSMTKLGLWTHSAGNEGEMEVITKMADDFNASQDQFEVVIEAFPQASYNDSVAAASVAGSLPCIIDLDQPTVPNFAWSGYVQELPVPADMLAGINTGGVGLYNDKVYSMGQFDVALLNYARKSVLEKYDIRIPTLDEPWTLDEFNTILKTLKDSGEFDYAMDVNAEWTGEWWPYAYSPMLQSFGGDLIDRATFTTAEGVLNGPEAQAWGEWFQGLFADGYVNPAPADDQCFLQGHCALWYTGSWSANDVVAALGDDALFLPAVDFGNGPKIGGGSWQWGIST
;
A
#
# COMPACT_ATOMS: atom_id res chain seq x y z
N MET A 1 28.83 -13.18 56.84
CA MET A 1 29.98 -12.85 55.96
C MET A 1 29.65 -12.83 54.46
N ARG A 2 28.60 -13.50 53.97
CA ARG A 2 28.15 -13.39 52.57
C ARG A 2 27.43 -12.08 52.20
N HIS A 3 26.72 -11.43 53.13
CA HIS A 3 26.02 -10.17 52.83
C HIS A 3 26.91 -8.91 52.80
N ARG A 4 28.13 -8.95 53.35
CA ARG A 4 29.07 -7.81 53.28
C ARG A 4 29.90 -7.78 51.99
N LEU A 5 30.03 -8.91 51.31
CA LEU A 5 30.78 -9.01 50.04
C LEU A 5 29.95 -8.54 48.83
N PHE A 6 28.62 -8.76 48.85
CA PHE A 6 27.72 -8.28 47.79
C PHE A 6 27.50 -6.75 47.83
N SER A 7 27.45 -6.13 49.01
CA SER A 7 27.35 -4.67 49.11
C SER A 7 28.64 -3.93 48.68
N LEU A 8 29.80 -4.57 48.76
CA LEU A 8 31.08 -3.98 48.31
C LEU A 8 31.28 -4.07 46.79
N ILE A 9 30.71 -5.07 46.12
CA ILE A 9 30.75 -5.20 44.65
C ILE A 9 29.70 -4.29 43.98
N ALA A 10 28.51 -4.13 44.60
CA ALA A 10 27.48 -3.21 44.10
C ALA A 10 27.87 -1.73 44.22
N LEU A 11 28.69 -1.35 45.22
CA LEU A 11 29.16 0.04 45.39
C LEU A 11 30.33 0.40 44.43
N MET A 12 31.14 -0.57 43.98
CA MET A 12 32.23 -0.32 43.03
C MET A 12 31.78 -0.22 41.56
N LEU A 13 30.66 -0.85 41.19
CA LEU A 13 30.10 -0.75 39.83
C LEU A 13 29.26 0.53 39.62
N ILE A 14 28.69 1.11 40.68
CA ILE A 14 27.96 2.38 40.59
C ILE A 14 28.92 3.59 40.62
N ALA A 15 30.09 3.47 41.25
CA ALA A 15 31.12 4.51 41.27
C ALA A 15 31.93 4.62 39.95
N SER A 16 31.85 3.62 39.06
CA SER A 16 32.55 3.62 37.76
C SER A 16 31.72 4.21 36.62
N VAL A 17 30.41 4.41 36.79
CA VAL A 17 29.54 5.05 35.79
C VAL A 17 29.35 6.56 36.05
N LEU A 18 29.66 7.04 37.26
CA LEU A 18 29.48 8.46 37.64
C LEU A 18 30.74 9.34 37.50
N LEU A 19 31.88 8.80 37.03
CA LEU A 19 33.11 9.56 36.82
C LEU A 19 33.43 9.91 35.34
N ALA A 20 32.54 9.59 34.40
CA ALA A 20 32.69 9.98 32.99
C ALA A 20 31.90 11.24 32.60
N ALA A 21 31.19 11.86 33.55
CA ALA A 21 30.50 13.12 33.36
C ALA A 21 31.18 14.19 34.22
N CYS A 22 31.65 15.25 33.57
CA CYS A 22 32.30 16.45 34.12
C CYS A 22 33.83 16.36 34.31
N GLY A 23 34.56 16.85 33.30
CA GLY A 23 35.84 17.55 33.52
C GLY A 23 36.96 17.22 32.54
N GLY A 24 37.08 18.00 31.46
CA GLY A 24 38.28 17.97 30.63
C GLY A 24 38.17 18.82 29.37
N ALA A 25 38.52 20.11 29.48
CA ALA A 25 38.78 20.98 28.34
C ALA A 25 40.09 20.61 27.62
N ALA A 26 40.15 20.90 26.33
CA ALA A 26 41.11 20.43 25.32
C ALA A 26 42.39 21.28 25.16
N GLU A 27 43.43 20.72 24.51
CA GLU A 27 44.22 21.29 23.38
C GLU A 27 45.43 20.40 23.01
N PRO A 28 46.08 20.55 21.83
CA PRO A 28 45.54 20.44 20.47
C PRO A 28 46.31 19.40 19.63
N THR A 29 45.70 18.77 18.63
CA THR A 29 46.47 18.06 17.59
C THR A 29 45.81 18.21 16.22
N ALA A 30 46.55 18.90 15.34
CA ALA A 30 46.51 19.00 13.88
C ALA A 30 45.16 18.76 13.16
N ALA A 31 44.63 19.86 12.62
CA ALA A 31 43.49 19.88 11.71
C ALA A 31 43.77 19.14 10.39
N PRO A 32 42.86 18.27 9.92
CA PRO A 32 42.73 17.98 8.50
C PRO A 32 42.26 19.24 7.75
N ALA A 33 42.78 19.42 6.55
CA ALA A 33 42.55 20.58 5.70
C ALA A 33 41.05 20.88 5.50
N ALA A 34 40.73 22.17 5.56
CA ALA A 34 39.43 22.69 5.17
C ALA A 34 39.16 22.33 3.70
N VAL A 35 38.10 21.56 3.47
CA VAL A 35 37.46 21.51 2.17
C VAL A 35 36.80 22.88 1.99
N GLU A 36 37.21 23.60 0.95
CA GLU A 36 36.63 24.88 0.55
C GLU A 36 35.09 24.75 0.48
N PRO A 37 34.34 25.77 0.90
CA PRO A 37 32.90 25.77 0.67
C PRO A 37 32.68 25.83 -0.84
N THR A 38 32.22 24.71 -1.40
CA THR A 38 31.58 24.69 -2.71
C THR A 38 30.51 25.77 -2.72
N ALA A 39 30.55 26.60 -3.76
CA ALA A 39 29.75 27.79 -3.94
C ALA A 39 28.28 27.59 -3.51
N ALA A 40 27.75 28.61 -2.83
CA ALA A 40 26.33 28.73 -2.53
C ALA A 40 25.50 28.40 -3.78
N PRO A 41 24.36 27.69 -3.65
CA PRO A 41 23.35 27.72 -4.70
C PRO A 41 23.01 29.18 -4.94
N GLU A 42 23.05 29.60 -6.20
CA GLU A 42 22.55 30.91 -6.61
C GLU A 42 21.17 31.12 -5.99
N ALA A 43 20.97 32.32 -5.44
CA ALA A 43 19.68 32.74 -4.94
C ALA A 43 18.63 32.46 -6.02
N VAL A 44 17.68 31.59 -5.71
CA VAL A 44 16.45 31.47 -6.49
C VAL A 44 15.85 32.87 -6.48
N ALA A 45 15.83 33.51 -7.65
CA ALA A 45 15.21 34.80 -7.83
C ALA A 45 13.79 34.76 -7.25
N GLU A 46 13.45 35.76 -6.43
CA GLU A 46 12.04 36.03 -6.07
C GLU A 46 11.18 35.94 -7.34
N PRO A 47 10.00 35.30 -7.29
CA PRO A 47 9.09 35.34 -8.41
C PRO A 47 8.75 36.82 -8.65
N THR A 48 9.24 37.34 -9.77
CA THR A 48 8.86 38.66 -10.25
C THR A 48 7.36 38.59 -10.51
N ALA A 49 6.57 39.35 -9.75
CA ALA A 49 5.13 39.46 -9.96
C ALA A 49 4.87 39.87 -11.41
N ALA A 50 4.41 38.92 -12.22
CA ALA A 50 4.00 39.16 -13.60
C ALA A 50 2.77 40.08 -13.59
N PRO A 51 2.68 41.05 -14.53
CA PRO A 51 1.58 41.99 -14.58
C PRO A 51 0.25 41.24 -14.80
N ALA A 52 -0.76 41.60 -14.03
CA ALA A 52 -2.11 41.05 -14.16
C ALA A 52 -2.59 41.14 -15.62
N PRO A 53 -3.01 40.03 -16.25
CA PRO A 53 -3.65 40.09 -17.55
C PRO A 53 -5.02 40.73 -17.41
N ALA A 54 -5.25 41.76 -18.22
CA ALA A 54 -6.57 42.30 -18.46
C ALA A 54 -7.50 41.20 -19.00
N ALA A 55 -8.72 41.17 -18.46
CA ALA A 55 -9.73 40.19 -18.78
C ALA A 55 -10.11 40.18 -20.27
N SER A 56 -9.87 39.03 -20.90
CA SER A 56 -10.61 38.55 -22.08
C SER A 56 -10.50 37.01 -22.16
N GLY A 57 -11.53 36.30 -21.69
CA GLY A 57 -11.87 34.95 -22.16
C GLY A 57 -10.94 33.75 -21.85
N SER A 58 -10.19 33.72 -20.75
CA SER A 58 -9.39 32.54 -20.36
C SER A 58 -10.13 31.68 -19.33
N MET A 59 -10.29 30.39 -19.60
CA MET A 59 -10.84 29.40 -18.66
C MET A 59 -10.09 29.43 -17.31
N THR A 60 -10.78 29.11 -16.22
CA THR A 60 -10.18 28.92 -14.89
C THR A 60 -9.40 27.61 -14.88
N LYS A 61 -8.09 27.65 -14.62
CA LYS A 61 -7.26 26.45 -14.56
C LYS A 61 -7.48 25.68 -13.27
N LEU A 62 -7.68 24.37 -13.40
CA LEU A 62 -7.76 23.40 -12.30
C LEU A 62 -6.57 22.45 -12.44
N GLY A 63 -5.63 22.51 -11.51
CA GLY A 63 -4.54 21.52 -11.47
C GLY A 63 -5.09 20.15 -11.09
N LEU A 64 -4.56 19.10 -11.73
CA LEU A 64 -4.80 17.70 -11.39
C LEU A 64 -3.47 17.00 -11.22
N TRP A 65 -3.19 16.48 -10.03
CA TRP A 65 -2.05 15.58 -9.81
C TRP A 65 -2.47 14.11 -9.90
N THR A 66 -1.62 13.32 -10.54
CA THR A 66 -1.81 11.87 -10.66
C THR A 66 -0.54 11.07 -10.42
N HIS A 67 -0.69 9.88 -9.84
CA HIS A 67 0.37 8.89 -9.60
C HIS A 67 0.81 8.11 -10.86
N SER A 68 0.12 8.28 -11.99
CA SER A 68 0.25 7.40 -13.16
C SER A 68 1.49 7.67 -14.04
N ALA A 69 2.48 8.45 -13.58
CA ALA A 69 3.68 8.68 -14.39
C ALA A 69 4.44 7.36 -14.62
N GLY A 70 4.66 7.02 -15.89
CA GLY A 70 5.26 5.74 -16.30
C GLY A 70 4.25 4.63 -16.60
N ASN A 71 2.96 4.85 -16.34
CA ASN A 71 1.87 3.97 -16.76
C ASN A 71 1.17 4.55 -18.00
N GLU A 72 1.61 4.14 -19.20
CA GLU A 72 1.10 4.70 -20.46
C GLU A 72 -0.41 4.51 -20.63
N GLY A 73 -0.95 3.34 -20.21
CA GLY A 73 -2.37 3.03 -20.34
C GLY A 73 -3.25 3.91 -19.47
N GLU A 74 -2.87 4.11 -18.20
CA GLU A 74 -3.60 5.03 -17.32
C GLU A 74 -3.47 6.48 -17.77
N MET A 75 -2.27 6.91 -18.17
CA MET A 75 -2.05 8.28 -18.66
C MET A 75 -2.88 8.59 -19.90
N GLU A 76 -3.05 7.63 -20.83
CA GLU A 76 -3.93 7.79 -21.99
C GLU A 76 -5.38 8.06 -21.56
N VAL A 77 -5.89 7.26 -20.63
CA VAL A 77 -7.28 7.35 -20.15
C VAL A 77 -7.50 8.65 -19.37
N ILE A 78 -6.60 9.01 -18.45
CA ILE A 78 -6.70 10.23 -17.64
C ILE A 78 -6.62 11.48 -18.52
N THR A 79 -5.69 11.50 -19.48
CA THR A 79 -5.58 12.60 -20.45
C THR A 79 -6.85 12.74 -21.25
N LYS A 80 -7.41 11.63 -21.75
CA LYS A 80 -8.68 11.64 -22.47
C LYS A 80 -9.83 12.19 -21.63
N MET A 81 -9.92 11.82 -20.35
CA MET A 81 -10.96 12.34 -19.44
C MET A 81 -10.84 13.86 -19.25
N ALA A 82 -9.62 14.37 -19.07
CA ALA A 82 -9.38 15.80 -18.96
C ALA A 82 -9.72 16.55 -20.26
N ASP A 83 -9.32 16.01 -21.42
CA ASP A 83 -9.64 16.59 -22.73
C ASP A 83 -11.14 16.63 -23.00
N ASP A 84 -11.85 15.54 -22.74
CA ASP A 84 -13.31 15.46 -22.90
C ASP A 84 -14.02 16.47 -21.97
N PHE A 85 -13.56 16.62 -20.72
CA PHE A 85 -14.09 17.63 -19.79
C PHE A 85 -13.80 19.06 -20.26
N ASN A 86 -12.58 19.34 -20.68
CA ASN A 86 -12.15 20.65 -21.19
C ASN A 86 -12.91 21.05 -22.46
N ALA A 87 -13.25 20.09 -23.33
CA ALA A 87 -14.04 20.35 -24.54
C ALA A 87 -15.55 20.48 -24.29
N SER A 88 -16.05 19.98 -23.14
CA SER A 88 -17.48 19.98 -22.84
C SER A 88 -18.04 21.34 -22.39
N GLN A 89 -17.17 22.29 -22.05
CA GLN A 89 -17.52 23.57 -21.44
C GLN A 89 -16.42 24.63 -21.63
N ASP A 90 -16.74 25.92 -21.44
CA ASP A 90 -15.81 27.04 -21.67
C ASP A 90 -15.37 27.78 -20.38
N GLN A 91 -15.60 27.19 -19.21
CA GLN A 91 -15.37 27.79 -17.89
C GLN A 91 -14.06 27.34 -17.23
N PHE A 92 -13.67 26.07 -17.38
CA PHE A 92 -12.56 25.43 -16.66
C PHE A 92 -11.60 24.71 -17.60
N GLU A 93 -10.32 24.66 -17.24
CA GLU A 93 -9.29 23.88 -17.94
C GLU A 93 -8.55 23.02 -16.92
N VAL A 94 -8.70 21.69 -17.01
CA VAL A 94 -7.93 20.72 -16.22
C VAL A 94 -6.53 20.60 -16.80
N VAL A 95 -5.52 20.80 -15.96
CA VAL A 95 -4.10 20.71 -16.30
C VAL A 95 -3.46 19.60 -15.47
N ILE A 96 -3.02 18.55 -16.14
CA ILE A 96 -2.45 17.35 -15.50
C ILE A 96 -0.96 17.54 -15.21
N GLU A 97 -0.56 17.11 -14.02
CA GLU A 97 0.84 16.87 -13.64
C GLU A 97 0.95 15.45 -13.07
N ALA A 98 1.90 14.67 -13.57
CA ALA A 98 2.04 13.26 -13.23
C ALA A 98 3.33 13.00 -12.45
N PHE A 99 3.23 12.14 -11.45
CA PHE A 99 4.31 11.77 -10.54
C PHE A 99 4.46 10.24 -10.51
N PRO A 100 5.66 9.70 -10.28
CA PRO A 100 5.81 8.25 -10.10
C PRO A 100 5.10 7.78 -8.82
N GLN A 101 4.30 6.71 -8.94
CA GLN A 101 3.51 6.12 -7.85
C GLN A 101 4.28 5.97 -6.54
N ALA A 102 5.51 5.42 -6.60
CA ALA A 102 6.33 5.14 -5.43
C ALA A 102 6.64 6.40 -4.57
N SER A 103 6.58 7.59 -5.16
CA SER A 103 6.87 8.87 -4.50
C SER A 103 5.65 9.76 -4.31
N TYR A 104 4.47 9.32 -4.77
CA TYR A 104 3.31 10.19 -4.92
C TYR A 104 2.74 10.64 -3.56
N ASN A 105 2.49 9.70 -2.65
CA ASN A 105 1.93 10.02 -1.33
C ASN A 105 2.84 10.96 -0.51
N ASP A 106 4.16 10.77 -0.60
CA ASP A 106 5.14 11.67 0.03
C ASP A 106 5.10 13.08 -0.59
N SER A 107 4.91 13.16 -1.91
CA SER A 107 4.78 14.43 -2.64
C SER A 107 3.51 15.17 -2.24
N VAL A 108 2.37 14.47 -2.12
CA VAL A 108 1.11 15.04 -1.64
C VAL A 108 1.25 15.57 -0.20
N ALA A 109 1.84 14.78 0.70
CA ALA A 109 2.04 15.20 2.08
C ALA A 109 2.93 16.45 2.19
N ALA A 110 4.04 16.48 1.46
CA ALA A 110 4.95 17.63 1.44
C ALA A 110 4.28 18.89 0.86
N ALA A 111 3.55 18.75 -0.26
CA ALA A 111 2.84 19.85 -0.90
C ALA A 111 1.70 20.39 -0.02
N SER A 112 1.04 19.53 0.76
CA SER A 112 0.01 19.96 1.71
C SER A 112 0.60 20.87 2.79
N VAL A 113 1.75 20.49 3.38
CA VAL A 113 2.46 21.31 4.37
C VAL A 113 2.90 22.65 3.79
N ALA A 114 3.26 22.66 2.49
CA ALA A 114 3.63 23.87 1.77
C ALA A 114 2.43 24.73 1.32
N GLY A 115 1.20 24.24 1.42
CA GLY A 115 -0.01 24.91 0.91
C GLY A 115 -0.01 25.03 -0.62
N SER A 116 0.56 24.05 -1.32
CA SER A 116 0.78 24.09 -2.76
C SER A 116 0.14 22.91 -3.51
N LEU A 117 -0.81 22.20 -2.90
CA LEU A 117 -1.57 21.16 -3.59
C LEU A 117 -2.39 21.76 -4.75
N PRO A 118 -2.55 21.01 -5.86
CA PRO A 118 -3.48 21.39 -6.91
C PRO A 118 -4.93 21.21 -6.45
N CYS A 119 -5.90 21.71 -7.23
CA CYS A 119 -7.31 21.54 -6.90
C CYS A 119 -7.75 20.08 -6.81
N ILE A 120 -7.27 19.23 -7.73
CA ILE A 120 -7.66 17.83 -7.85
C ILE A 120 -6.41 16.97 -7.64
N ILE A 121 -6.56 15.91 -6.86
CA ILE A 121 -5.53 14.88 -6.70
C ILE A 121 -6.20 13.51 -6.85
N ASP A 122 -5.54 12.55 -7.49
CA ASP A 122 -5.87 11.16 -7.19
C ASP A 122 -5.33 10.79 -5.80
N LEU A 123 -5.97 9.80 -5.20
CA LEU A 123 -5.80 9.36 -3.84
C LEU A 123 -5.80 7.86 -3.82
N ASP A 124 -4.76 7.29 -3.25
CA ASP A 124 -4.77 5.88 -2.94
C ASP A 124 -5.80 5.62 -1.84
N GLN A 125 -6.82 4.79 -2.10
CA GLN A 125 -7.98 4.65 -1.21
C GLN A 125 -7.61 4.38 0.27
N PRO A 126 -6.61 3.54 0.60
CA PRO A 126 -6.24 3.29 1.98
C PRO A 126 -5.67 4.51 2.72
N THR A 127 -5.18 5.52 1.99
CA THR A 127 -4.62 6.75 2.55
C THR A 127 -5.68 7.81 2.84
N VAL A 128 -6.88 7.70 2.25
CA VAL A 128 -7.94 8.71 2.33
C VAL A 128 -8.29 9.10 3.77
N PRO A 129 -8.50 8.17 4.73
CA PRO A 129 -8.79 8.53 6.11
C PRO A 129 -7.68 9.37 6.76
N ASN A 130 -6.42 9.06 6.47
CA ASN A 130 -5.27 9.78 7.01
C ASN A 130 -5.16 11.19 6.43
N PHE A 131 -5.39 11.34 5.12
CA PHE A 131 -5.35 12.66 4.45
C PHE A 131 -6.53 13.54 4.86
N ALA A 132 -7.72 12.95 5.04
CA ALA A 132 -8.88 13.66 5.59
C ALA A 132 -8.64 14.12 7.03
N TRP A 133 -8.08 13.25 7.89
CA TRP A 133 -7.70 13.61 9.27
C TRP A 133 -6.64 14.72 9.32
N SER A 134 -5.66 14.65 8.41
CA SER A 134 -4.57 15.64 8.32
C SER A 134 -5.01 16.96 7.70
N GLY A 135 -6.23 17.03 7.16
CA GLY A 135 -6.76 18.22 6.50
C GLY A 135 -6.13 18.50 5.14
N TYR A 136 -5.67 17.47 4.44
CA TYR A 136 -5.08 17.61 3.09
C TYR A 136 -6.17 17.69 2.02
N VAL A 137 -7.30 17.04 2.28
CA VAL A 137 -8.44 16.91 1.38
C VAL A 137 -9.72 17.39 2.06
N GLN A 138 -10.63 17.91 1.26
CA GLN A 138 -11.93 18.37 1.73
C GLN A 138 -13.03 17.33 1.49
N GLU A 139 -14.10 17.42 2.28
CA GLU A 139 -15.31 16.63 2.10
C GLU A 139 -15.92 16.93 0.71
N LEU A 140 -16.27 15.89 -0.02
CA LEU A 140 -16.91 16.02 -1.34
C LEU A 140 -18.43 16.17 -1.17
N PRO A 141 -19.07 17.16 -1.81
CA PRO A 141 -20.51 17.37 -1.74
C PRO A 141 -21.27 16.40 -2.66
N VAL A 142 -21.11 15.09 -2.43
CA VAL A 142 -21.67 14.03 -3.26
C VAL A 142 -23.02 13.60 -2.72
N PRO A 143 -24.12 13.74 -3.49
CA PRO A 143 -25.42 13.24 -3.09
C PRO A 143 -25.47 11.70 -3.14
N ALA A 144 -26.31 11.11 -2.28
CA ALA A 144 -26.37 9.65 -2.08
C ALA A 144 -26.75 8.86 -3.34
N ASP A 145 -27.47 9.46 -4.28
CA ASP A 145 -27.82 8.85 -5.56
C ASP A 145 -26.61 8.66 -6.48
N MET A 146 -25.61 9.55 -6.42
CA MET A 146 -24.33 9.33 -7.12
C MET A 146 -23.53 8.18 -6.53
N LEU A 147 -23.67 7.92 -5.21
CA LEU A 147 -22.99 6.80 -4.54
C LEU A 147 -23.67 5.45 -4.79
N ALA A 148 -24.96 5.43 -5.12
CA ALA A 148 -25.73 4.19 -5.26
C ALA A 148 -25.21 3.24 -6.36
N GLY A 149 -24.48 3.78 -7.35
CA GLY A 149 -23.86 3.01 -8.44
C GLY A 149 -22.39 2.64 -8.19
N ILE A 150 -21.79 3.11 -7.09
CA ILE A 150 -20.38 2.90 -6.77
C ILE A 150 -20.30 1.79 -5.72
N ASN A 151 -19.39 0.85 -5.91
CA ASN A 151 -19.14 -0.18 -4.91
C ASN A 151 -18.49 0.42 -3.66
N THR A 152 -18.56 -0.28 -2.53
CA THR A 152 -18.05 0.24 -1.25
C THR A 152 -16.55 0.54 -1.29
N GLY A 153 -15.76 -0.22 -2.07
CA GLY A 153 -14.33 0.03 -2.26
C GLY A 153 -14.02 1.30 -3.06
N GLY A 154 -14.96 1.74 -3.90
CA GLY A 154 -14.86 2.96 -4.71
C GLY A 154 -15.23 4.25 -3.97
N VAL A 155 -15.50 4.22 -2.67
CA VAL A 155 -15.84 5.43 -1.88
C VAL A 155 -14.89 5.56 -0.70
N GLY A 156 -14.09 6.63 -0.69
CA GLY A 156 -13.20 6.93 0.44
C GLY A 156 -13.94 7.69 1.52
N LEU A 157 -14.08 7.05 2.69
CA LEU A 157 -14.84 7.58 3.82
C LEU A 157 -13.93 7.93 5.00
N TYR A 158 -14.25 9.02 5.67
CA TYR A 158 -13.70 9.37 6.98
C TYR A 158 -14.78 10.01 7.85
N ASN A 159 -15.02 9.48 9.05
CA ASN A 159 -16.10 9.92 9.94
C ASN A 159 -17.47 10.05 9.22
N ASP A 160 -17.86 9.01 8.50
CA ASP A 160 -19.13 8.90 7.74
C ASP A 160 -19.32 9.97 6.63
N LYS A 161 -18.23 10.65 6.23
CA LYS A 161 -18.21 11.64 5.16
C LYS A 161 -17.38 11.16 3.98
N VAL A 162 -17.76 11.57 2.78
CA VAL A 162 -17.08 11.22 1.53
C VAL A 162 -15.94 12.20 1.28
N TYR A 163 -14.74 11.68 1.03
CA TYR A 163 -13.55 12.47 0.70
C TYR A 163 -12.96 12.13 -0.67
N SER A 164 -13.33 10.98 -1.23
CA SER A 164 -12.89 10.58 -2.56
C SER A 164 -13.87 9.61 -3.23
N MET A 165 -13.82 9.56 -4.55
CA MET A 165 -14.60 8.64 -5.38
C MET A 165 -13.74 7.98 -6.45
N GLY A 166 -13.80 6.66 -6.51
CA GLY A 166 -13.14 5.82 -7.49
C GLY A 166 -13.91 5.75 -8.80
N GLN A 167 -13.17 5.84 -9.90
CA GLN A 167 -13.67 5.56 -11.25
C GLN A 167 -13.63 4.07 -11.60
N PHE A 168 -12.75 3.33 -10.94
CA PHE A 168 -12.61 1.88 -11.04
C PHE A 168 -12.21 1.32 -9.68
N ASP A 169 -12.29 0.01 -9.54
CA ASP A 169 -11.81 -0.70 -8.36
C ASP A 169 -10.94 -1.88 -8.79
N VAL A 170 -10.04 -2.29 -7.90
CA VAL A 170 -9.21 -3.48 -8.06
C VAL A 170 -9.44 -4.41 -6.87
N ALA A 171 -9.25 -5.71 -7.11
CA ALA A 171 -9.49 -6.74 -6.12
C ALA A 171 -8.31 -7.70 -6.07
N LEU A 172 -8.00 -8.20 -4.88
CA LEU A 172 -7.06 -9.31 -4.70
C LEU A 172 -7.71 -10.65 -4.99
N LEU A 173 -6.97 -11.52 -5.66
CA LEU A 173 -7.41 -12.86 -6.05
C LEU A 173 -6.26 -13.86 -6.08
N ASN A 174 -6.60 -15.14 -6.21
CA ASN A 174 -5.63 -16.20 -6.44
C ASN A 174 -5.57 -16.56 -7.93
N TYR A 175 -4.43 -16.34 -8.57
CA TYR A 175 -4.19 -16.81 -9.92
C TYR A 175 -3.68 -18.25 -9.88
N ALA A 176 -4.16 -19.06 -10.83
CA ALA A 176 -3.75 -20.45 -10.98
C ALA A 176 -3.75 -20.87 -12.46
N ARG A 177 -3.16 -22.04 -12.73
CA ARG A 177 -3.27 -22.74 -14.01
C ARG A 177 -4.32 -23.83 -13.91
N LYS A 178 -5.28 -23.85 -14.82
CA LYS A 178 -6.32 -24.89 -14.87
C LYS A 178 -5.70 -26.28 -15.01
N SER A 179 -4.72 -26.42 -15.89
CA SER A 179 -3.98 -27.66 -16.15
C SER A 179 -3.26 -28.19 -14.90
N VAL A 180 -2.73 -27.30 -14.06
CA VAL A 180 -2.07 -27.68 -12.79
C VAL A 180 -3.12 -28.17 -11.80
N LEU A 181 -4.23 -27.46 -11.63
CA LEU A 181 -5.27 -27.90 -10.70
C LEU A 181 -5.89 -29.24 -11.13
N GLU A 182 -6.20 -29.42 -12.41
CA GLU A 182 -6.73 -30.68 -12.95
C GLU A 182 -5.72 -31.84 -12.79
N LYS A 183 -4.43 -31.59 -13.01
CA LYS A 183 -3.37 -32.61 -12.87
C LYS A 183 -3.26 -33.17 -11.45
N TYR A 184 -3.45 -32.32 -10.44
CA TYR A 184 -3.34 -32.68 -9.03
C TYR A 184 -4.68 -32.97 -8.36
N ASP A 185 -5.77 -33.08 -9.15
CA ASP A 185 -7.14 -33.30 -8.64
C ASP A 185 -7.57 -32.24 -7.62
N ILE A 186 -7.10 -31.00 -7.82
CA ILE A 186 -7.46 -29.85 -7.00
C ILE A 186 -8.75 -29.24 -7.54
N ARG A 187 -9.77 -29.17 -6.67
CA ARG A 187 -11.05 -28.51 -6.98
C ARG A 187 -10.82 -27.05 -7.36
N ILE A 188 -11.43 -26.61 -8.46
CA ILE A 188 -11.51 -25.19 -8.82
C ILE A 188 -12.60 -24.53 -7.98
N PRO A 189 -12.29 -23.57 -7.09
CA PRO A 189 -13.26 -22.95 -6.20
C PRO A 189 -14.15 -21.94 -6.94
N THR A 190 -15.31 -21.64 -6.35
CA THR A 190 -16.23 -20.58 -6.81
C THR A 190 -16.44 -19.56 -5.69
N LEU A 191 -17.05 -18.42 -5.99
CA LEU A 191 -17.38 -17.42 -4.97
C LEU A 191 -18.29 -17.97 -3.86
N ASP A 192 -19.21 -18.88 -4.22
CA ASP A 192 -20.14 -19.51 -3.27
C ASP A 192 -19.47 -20.65 -2.47
N GLU A 193 -18.45 -21.28 -3.04
CA GLU A 193 -17.70 -22.38 -2.44
C GLU A 193 -16.18 -22.14 -2.57
N PRO A 194 -15.62 -21.16 -1.83
CA PRO A 194 -14.18 -20.91 -1.83
C PRO A 194 -13.41 -22.12 -1.27
N TRP A 195 -12.09 -22.12 -1.41
CA TRP A 195 -11.28 -23.06 -0.64
C TRP A 195 -11.38 -22.73 0.84
N THR A 196 -11.51 -23.76 1.66
CA THR A 196 -11.33 -23.63 3.12
C THR A 196 -9.84 -23.62 3.49
N LEU A 197 -9.51 -23.19 4.71
CA LEU A 197 -8.14 -23.30 5.26
C LEU A 197 -7.56 -24.73 5.12
N ASP A 198 -8.33 -25.76 5.47
CA ASP A 198 -7.85 -27.15 5.42
C ASP A 198 -7.60 -27.63 3.98
N GLU A 199 -8.51 -27.29 3.06
CA GLU A 199 -8.32 -27.56 1.63
C GLU A 199 -7.07 -26.82 1.11
N PHE A 200 -6.92 -25.54 1.45
CA PHE A 200 -5.80 -24.72 0.98
C PHE A 200 -4.45 -25.24 1.50
N ASN A 201 -4.37 -25.63 2.77
CA ASN A 201 -3.18 -26.28 3.32
C ASN A 201 -2.84 -27.59 2.59
N THR A 202 -3.85 -28.38 2.26
CA THR A 202 -3.67 -29.62 1.50
C THR A 202 -3.19 -29.36 0.07
N ILE A 203 -3.69 -28.28 -0.55
CA ILE A 203 -3.28 -27.82 -1.88
C ILE A 203 -1.82 -27.40 -1.87
N LEU A 204 -1.42 -26.49 -0.95
CA LEU A 204 -0.03 -26.03 -0.83
C LEU A 204 0.93 -27.20 -0.60
N LYS A 205 0.54 -28.15 0.26
CA LYS A 205 1.30 -29.39 0.47
C LYS A 205 1.44 -30.22 -0.79
N THR A 206 0.33 -30.47 -1.50
CA THR A 206 0.33 -31.25 -2.74
C THR A 206 1.23 -30.62 -3.81
N LEU A 207 1.10 -29.31 -4.00
CA LEU A 207 1.88 -28.55 -4.98
C LEU A 207 3.37 -28.56 -4.65
N LYS A 208 3.74 -28.39 -3.38
CA LYS A 208 5.13 -28.50 -2.94
C LYS A 208 5.69 -29.92 -3.10
N ASP A 209 4.97 -30.93 -2.65
CA ASP A 209 5.40 -32.34 -2.69
C ASP A 209 5.53 -32.86 -4.14
N SER A 210 4.89 -32.20 -5.10
CA SER A 210 5.04 -32.54 -6.53
C SER A 210 6.48 -32.37 -7.04
N GLY A 211 7.24 -31.44 -6.47
CA GLY A 211 8.59 -31.08 -6.92
C GLY A 211 8.64 -30.39 -8.29
N GLU A 212 7.50 -29.97 -8.85
CA GLU A 212 7.45 -29.29 -10.15
C GLU A 212 7.65 -27.78 -10.06
N PHE A 213 7.46 -27.22 -8.88
CA PHE A 213 7.56 -25.79 -8.59
C PHE A 213 8.63 -25.55 -7.54
N ASP A 214 9.30 -24.41 -7.63
CA ASP A 214 10.24 -23.99 -6.58
C ASP A 214 9.49 -23.64 -5.29
N TYR A 215 8.29 -23.07 -5.44
CA TYR A 215 7.37 -22.74 -4.35
C TYR A 215 5.93 -23.07 -4.74
N ALA A 216 5.09 -23.44 -3.76
CA ALA A 216 3.68 -23.70 -4.02
C ALA A 216 2.93 -22.42 -4.41
N MET A 217 3.35 -21.28 -3.87
CA MET A 217 2.64 -20.02 -4.03
C MET A 217 3.57 -18.81 -3.94
N ASP A 218 3.22 -17.77 -4.67
CA ASP A 218 3.71 -16.41 -4.50
C ASP A 218 2.65 -15.53 -3.84
N VAL A 219 3.06 -14.68 -2.90
CA VAL A 219 2.19 -13.74 -2.15
C VAL A 219 2.68 -12.29 -2.25
N ASN A 220 3.65 -12.01 -3.12
CA ASN A 220 4.38 -10.73 -3.23
C ASN A 220 5.08 -10.36 -1.92
N ALA A 221 5.90 -11.26 -1.37
CA ALA A 221 6.58 -11.07 -0.09
C ALA A 221 7.67 -9.96 -0.13
N GLU A 222 8.06 -9.50 -1.31
CA GLU A 222 8.95 -8.38 -1.55
C GLU A 222 8.28 -7.02 -1.40
N TRP A 223 6.94 -6.94 -1.47
CA TRP A 223 6.23 -5.69 -1.26
C TRP A 223 6.12 -5.36 0.22
N THR A 224 6.37 -4.09 0.54
CA THR A 224 6.42 -3.58 1.92
C THR A 224 5.40 -2.45 2.10
N GLY A 225 5.36 -1.85 3.29
CA GLY A 225 4.47 -0.73 3.58
C GLY A 225 3.01 -1.16 3.50
N GLU A 226 2.26 -0.56 2.58
CA GLU A 226 0.81 -0.74 2.41
C GLU A 226 0.40 -2.17 2.07
N TRP A 227 1.27 -2.95 1.42
CA TRP A 227 0.94 -4.33 1.05
C TRP A 227 0.52 -5.19 2.25
N TRP A 228 1.13 -4.97 3.42
CA TRP A 228 0.78 -5.68 4.65
C TRP A 228 -0.68 -5.44 5.07
N PRO A 229 -1.13 -4.19 5.31
CA PRO A 229 -2.53 -3.94 5.63
C PRO A 229 -3.48 -4.19 4.44
N TYR A 230 -3.07 -3.99 3.19
CA TYR A 230 -3.95 -4.16 2.03
C TYR A 230 -4.17 -5.64 1.67
N ALA A 231 -3.09 -6.43 1.58
CA ALA A 231 -3.13 -7.79 1.06
C ALA A 231 -3.17 -8.87 2.13
N TYR A 232 -2.46 -8.70 3.24
CA TYR A 232 -2.39 -9.75 4.26
C TYR A 232 -3.44 -9.58 5.36
N SER A 233 -3.85 -8.34 5.68
CA SER A 233 -4.90 -8.13 6.70
C SER A 233 -6.27 -8.75 6.37
N PRO A 234 -6.70 -8.88 5.10
CA PRO A 234 -7.90 -9.65 4.77
C PRO A 234 -7.79 -11.12 5.21
N MET A 235 -6.62 -11.76 5.06
CA MET A 235 -6.41 -13.12 5.57
C MET A 235 -6.54 -13.16 7.09
N LEU A 236 -5.92 -12.21 7.80
CA LEU A 236 -6.07 -12.03 9.25
C LEU A 236 -7.55 -11.90 9.66
N GLN A 237 -8.33 -11.09 8.93
CA GLN A 237 -9.76 -10.91 9.17
C GLN A 237 -10.58 -12.16 8.89
N SER A 238 -10.20 -12.94 7.88
CA SER A 238 -10.83 -14.23 7.59
C SER A 238 -10.52 -15.28 8.66
N PHE A 239 -9.37 -15.20 9.32
CA PHE A 239 -9.07 -15.96 10.55
C PHE A 239 -9.87 -15.49 11.78
N GLY A 240 -10.51 -14.31 11.70
CA GLY A 240 -11.28 -13.71 12.80
C GLY A 240 -10.50 -12.70 13.65
N GLY A 241 -9.23 -12.44 13.32
CA GLY A 241 -8.44 -11.37 13.92
C GLY A 241 -8.67 -10.02 13.23
N ASP A 242 -8.02 -8.96 13.70
CA ASP A 242 -8.01 -7.66 13.00
C ASP A 242 -6.77 -6.85 13.40
N LEU A 243 -6.55 -5.71 12.74
CA LEU A 243 -5.44 -4.79 13.03
C LEU A 243 -5.75 -3.88 14.24
N ILE A 244 -7.03 -3.55 14.44
CA ILE A 244 -7.47 -2.56 15.42
C ILE A 244 -8.92 -2.83 15.84
N ASP A 245 -9.30 -2.44 17.05
CA ASP A 245 -10.70 -2.43 17.46
C ASP A 245 -11.53 -1.53 16.54
N ARG A 246 -12.40 -2.14 15.72
CA ARG A 246 -13.27 -1.43 14.76
C ARG A 246 -14.44 -0.69 15.42
N ALA A 247 -14.69 -0.90 16.72
CA ALA A 247 -15.73 -0.16 17.43
C ALA A 247 -15.26 1.25 17.84
N THR A 248 -14.00 1.37 18.29
CA THR A 248 -13.46 2.64 18.79
C THR A 248 -12.32 3.20 17.95
N PHE A 249 -11.61 2.36 17.20
CA PHE A 249 -10.36 2.69 16.50
C PHE A 249 -9.27 3.26 17.41
N THR A 250 -9.27 2.91 18.71
CA THR A 250 -8.33 3.49 19.69
C THR A 250 -7.27 2.52 20.22
N THR A 251 -7.40 1.22 19.97
CA THR A 251 -6.47 0.21 20.49
C THR A 251 -6.33 -0.99 19.57
N ALA A 252 -5.11 -1.51 19.47
CA ALA A 252 -4.81 -2.81 18.86
C ALA A 252 -4.57 -3.91 19.91
N GLU A 253 -4.47 -3.54 21.19
CA GLU A 253 -4.28 -4.49 22.29
C GLU A 253 -5.50 -5.40 22.44
N GLY A 254 -5.25 -6.71 22.54
CA GLY A 254 -6.26 -7.76 22.53
C GLY A 254 -6.83 -8.07 21.14
N VAL A 255 -6.49 -7.28 20.11
CA VAL A 255 -6.99 -7.45 18.74
C VAL A 255 -5.87 -8.01 17.86
N LEU A 256 -4.82 -7.23 17.60
CA LEU A 256 -3.69 -7.65 16.77
C LEU A 256 -2.81 -8.71 17.45
N ASN A 257 -2.80 -8.74 18.78
CA ASN A 257 -2.17 -9.80 19.58
C ASN A 257 -3.21 -10.74 20.21
N GLY A 258 -4.47 -10.71 19.74
CA GLY A 258 -5.52 -11.65 20.15
C GLY A 258 -5.25 -13.08 19.66
N PRO A 259 -6.00 -14.08 20.18
CA PRO A 259 -5.76 -15.48 19.84
C PRO A 259 -5.98 -15.79 18.35
N GLU A 260 -6.98 -15.20 17.71
CA GLU A 260 -7.24 -15.37 16.28
C GLU A 260 -6.12 -14.76 15.42
N ALA A 261 -5.60 -13.59 15.82
CA ALA A 261 -4.48 -12.94 15.15
C ALA A 261 -3.17 -13.72 15.32
N GLN A 262 -2.94 -14.31 16.49
CA GLN A 262 -1.80 -15.20 16.73
C GLN A 262 -1.91 -16.47 15.88
N ALA A 263 -3.10 -17.08 15.77
CA ALA A 263 -3.32 -18.25 14.93
C ALA A 263 -3.04 -17.94 13.44
N TRP A 264 -3.50 -16.79 12.95
CA TRP A 264 -3.14 -16.32 11.61
C TRP A 264 -1.62 -16.12 11.46
N GLY A 265 -0.98 -15.46 12.43
CA GLY A 265 0.46 -15.21 12.39
C GLY A 265 1.30 -16.49 12.39
N GLU A 266 0.91 -17.51 13.16
CA GLU A 266 1.52 -18.83 13.17
C GLU A 266 1.36 -19.54 11.82
N TRP A 267 0.14 -19.51 11.26
CA TRP A 267 -0.12 -20.09 9.93
C TRP A 267 0.66 -19.38 8.82
N PHE A 268 0.63 -18.04 8.80
CA PHE A 268 1.30 -17.24 7.79
C PHE A 268 2.82 -17.39 7.87
N GLN A 269 3.40 -17.39 9.07
CA GLN A 269 4.82 -17.73 9.26
C GLN A 269 5.13 -19.16 8.77
N GLY A 270 4.23 -20.10 9.01
CA GLY A 270 4.32 -21.48 8.54
C GLY A 270 4.49 -21.58 7.02
N LEU A 271 3.85 -20.70 6.24
CA LEU A 271 4.01 -20.68 4.77
C LEU A 271 5.48 -20.55 4.34
N PHE A 272 6.24 -19.73 5.05
CA PHE A 272 7.66 -19.48 4.78
C PHE A 272 8.55 -20.54 5.42
N ALA A 273 8.28 -20.89 6.68
CA ALA A 273 9.06 -21.88 7.43
C ALA A 273 9.03 -23.26 6.78
N ASP A 274 7.88 -23.63 6.22
CA ASP A 274 7.68 -24.87 5.48
C ASP A 274 8.02 -24.73 4.00
N GLY A 275 8.51 -23.59 3.52
CA GLY A 275 8.95 -23.41 2.12
C GLY A 275 7.83 -23.54 1.09
N TYR A 276 6.59 -23.18 1.44
CA TYR A 276 5.50 -23.03 0.47
C TYR A 276 5.64 -21.73 -0.32
N VAL A 277 6.27 -20.71 0.28
CA VAL A 277 6.45 -19.36 -0.26
C VAL A 277 7.92 -18.94 -0.11
N ASN A 278 8.42 -18.16 -1.07
CA ASN A 278 9.75 -17.55 -0.98
C ASN A 278 9.75 -16.42 0.08
N PRO A 279 10.61 -16.45 1.11
CA PRO A 279 10.67 -15.37 2.10
C PRO A 279 11.36 -14.09 1.61
N ALA A 280 12.09 -14.16 0.49
CA ALA A 280 12.80 -13.01 -0.08
C ALA A 280 12.85 -13.10 -1.62
N PRO A 281 11.69 -13.02 -2.30
CA PRO A 281 11.66 -12.94 -3.75
C PRO A 281 12.34 -11.65 -4.24
N ALA A 282 12.93 -11.71 -5.42
CA ALA A 282 13.60 -10.56 -6.04
C ALA A 282 12.63 -9.69 -6.85
N ASP A 283 11.55 -10.31 -7.34
CA ASP A 283 10.46 -9.75 -8.14
C ASP A 283 9.22 -10.62 -7.98
N ASP A 284 8.12 -10.22 -8.62
CA ASP A 284 6.80 -10.88 -8.59
C ASP A 284 6.58 -11.87 -9.75
N GLN A 285 7.65 -12.28 -10.44
CA GLN A 285 7.54 -13.04 -11.69
C GLN A 285 7.47 -14.56 -11.49
N CYS A 286 7.49 -15.04 -10.25
CA CYS A 286 7.56 -16.48 -9.93
C CYS A 286 6.46 -17.27 -10.64
N PHE A 287 5.22 -16.77 -10.59
CA PHE A 287 4.09 -17.42 -11.22
C PHE A 287 4.15 -17.36 -12.74
N LEU A 288 4.42 -16.19 -13.34
CA LEU A 288 4.46 -16.03 -14.80
C LEU A 288 5.59 -16.86 -15.45
N GLN A 289 6.71 -17.01 -14.75
CA GLN A 289 7.84 -17.85 -15.19
C GLN A 289 7.65 -19.35 -14.91
N GLY A 290 6.57 -19.72 -14.20
CA GLY A 290 6.24 -21.13 -13.90
C GLY A 290 6.99 -21.72 -12.70
N HIS A 291 7.67 -20.90 -11.91
CA HIS A 291 8.35 -21.30 -10.67
C HIS A 291 7.38 -21.45 -9.49
N CYS A 292 6.23 -20.77 -9.53
CA CYS A 292 5.15 -20.86 -8.54
C CYS A 292 3.84 -21.36 -9.18
N ALA A 293 3.12 -22.22 -8.45
CA ALA A 293 1.86 -22.78 -8.94
C ALA A 293 0.65 -21.86 -8.75
N LEU A 294 0.64 -21.09 -7.66
CA LEU A 294 -0.39 -20.11 -7.30
C LEU A 294 0.22 -18.72 -7.13
N TRP A 295 -0.57 -17.66 -7.32
CA TRP A 295 -0.15 -16.29 -7.06
C TRP A 295 -1.28 -15.48 -6.43
N TYR A 296 -1.04 -14.91 -5.25
CA TYR A 296 -1.97 -13.97 -4.64
C TYR A 296 -1.53 -12.54 -4.94
N THR A 297 -2.26 -11.90 -5.86
CA THR A 297 -2.01 -10.53 -6.29
C THR A 297 -3.31 -9.88 -6.76
N GLY A 298 -3.25 -8.62 -7.16
CA GLY A 298 -4.42 -7.87 -7.60
C GLY A 298 -4.82 -8.10 -9.05
N SER A 299 -6.03 -7.66 -9.38
CA SER A 299 -6.61 -7.73 -10.73
C SER A 299 -5.82 -6.98 -11.80
N TRP A 300 -4.88 -6.11 -11.42
CA TRP A 300 -3.98 -5.43 -12.35
C TRP A 300 -3.09 -6.41 -13.13
N SER A 301 -2.74 -7.56 -12.55
CA SER A 301 -1.93 -8.59 -13.22
C SER A 301 -2.72 -9.43 -14.22
N ALA A 302 -4.04 -9.26 -14.34
CA ALA A 302 -4.89 -10.14 -15.11
C ALA A 302 -4.53 -10.18 -16.60
N ASN A 303 -4.20 -9.03 -17.20
CA ASN A 303 -3.84 -8.97 -18.61
C ASN A 303 -2.56 -9.76 -18.91
N ASP A 304 -1.54 -9.65 -18.05
CA ASP A 304 -0.29 -10.38 -18.21
C ASP A 304 -0.50 -11.90 -18.05
N VAL A 305 -1.35 -12.30 -17.10
CA VAL A 305 -1.71 -13.70 -16.91
C VAL A 305 -2.47 -14.26 -18.12
N VAL A 306 -3.44 -13.52 -18.67
CA VAL A 306 -4.14 -13.93 -19.90
C VAL A 306 -3.16 -14.03 -21.07
N ALA A 307 -2.27 -13.06 -21.23
CA ALA A 307 -1.28 -13.06 -22.31
C ALA A 307 -0.33 -14.26 -22.20
N ALA A 308 0.08 -14.64 -20.98
CA ALA A 308 0.99 -15.75 -20.75
C ALA A 308 0.32 -17.13 -20.84
N LEU A 309 -0.91 -17.28 -20.35
CA LEU A 309 -1.55 -18.59 -20.14
C LEU A 309 -2.76 -18.87 -21.05
N GLY A 310 -3.36 -17.84 -21.66
CA GLY A 310 -4.56 -17.97 -22.49
C GLY A 310 -5.70 -18.68 -21.74
N ASP A 311 -6.26 -19.72 -22.35
CA ASP A 311 -7.38 -20.50 -21.79
C ASP A 311 -7.02 -21.29 -20.52
N ASP A 312 -5.72 -21.37 -20.17
CA ASP A 312 -5.27 -22.04 -18.93
C ASP A 312 -5.30 -21.11 -17.70
N ALA A 313 -5.51 -19.81 -17.91
CA ALA A 313 -5.60 -18.83 -16.82
C ALA A 313 -6.85 -19.05 -15.96
N LEU A 314 -6.68 -19.07 -14.64
CA LEU A 314 -7.76 -19.02 -13.66
C LEU A 314 -7.62 -17.83 -12.73
N PHE A 315 -8.77 -17.20 -12.43
CA PHE A 315 -8.94 -16.09 -11.50
C PHE A 315 -9.82 -16.57 -10.36
N LEU A 316 -9.23 -16.98 -9.25
CA LEU A 316 -9.91 -17.70 -8.18
C LEU A 316 -10.21 -16.78 -7.00
N PRO A 317 -11.33 -16.99 -6.29
CA PRO A 317 -11.66 -16.24 -5.09
C PRO A 317 -10.60 -16.37 -4.00
N ALA A 318 -10.65 -15.47 -3.02
CA ALA A 318 -9.90 -15.63 -1.79
C ALA A 318 -10.33 -16.89 -1.02
N VAL A 319 -9.40 -17.42 -0.24
CA VAL A 319 -9.62 -18.55 0.66
C VAL A 319 -10.49 -18.09 1.83
N ASP A 320 -11.41 -18.96 2.26
CA ASP A 320 -12.13 -18.80 3.51
C ASP A 320 -11.36 -19.47 4.64
N PHE A 321 -10.79 -18.65 5.51
CA PHE A 321 -10.03 -19.09 6.67
C PHE A 321 -10.88 -19.33 7.93
N GLY A 322 -12.21 -19.29 7.80
CA GLY A 322 -13.17 -19.65 8.84
C GLY A 322 -14.24 -18.58 9.12
N ASN A 323 -14.02 -17.34 8.68
CA ASN A 323 -14.95 -16.20 8.86
C ASN A 323 -15.37 -15.57 7.53
N GLY A 324 -15.44 -16.39 6.48
CA GLY A 324 -15.75 -15.99 5.11
C GLY A 324 -14.52 -15.44 4.38
N PRO A 325 -14.52 -15.50 3.04
CA PRO A 325 -13.46 -14.91 2.24
C PRO A 325 -13.43 -13.39 2.43
N LYS A 326 -12.24 -12.84 2.60
CA LYS A 326 -11.98 -11.41 2.67
C LYS A 326 -10.91 -11.06 1.64
N ILE A 327 -11.04 -9.90 1.01
CA ILE A 327 -10.09 -9.41 0.01
C ILE A 327 -9.73 -7.96 0.28
N GLY A 328 -8.52 -7.58 -0.10
CA GLY A 328 -8.18 -6.19 -0.34
C GLY A 328 -9.00 -5.72 -1.54
N GLY A 329 -9.67 -4.60 -1.37
CA GLY A 329 -10.42 -3.88 -2.40
C GLY A 329 -10.25 -2.39 -2.15
N GLY A 330 -10.19 -1.62 -3.21
CA GLY A 330 -9.74 -0.23 -3.19
C GLY A 330 -8.75 -0.01 -4.32
N SER A 331 -8.82 1.19 -4.88
CA SER A 331 -7.99 1.64 -6.00
C SER A 331 -7.68 3.13 -5.85
N TRP A 332 -7.14 3.75 -6.89
CA TRP A 332 -6.96 5.19 -6.99
C TRP A 332 -8.29 5.90 -7.23
N GLN A 333 -8.53 6.95 -6.44
CA GLN A 333 -9.78 7.69 -6.38
C GLN A 333 -9.54 9.18 -6.53
N TRP A 334 -10.50 9.91 -7.08
CA TRP A 334 -10.39 11.36 -7.17
C TRP A 334 -10.83 12.03 -5.87
N GLY A 335 -10.03 12.99 -5.40
CA GLY A 335 -10.36 13.88 -4.30
C GLY A 335 -10.03 15.34 -4.61
N ILE A 336 -10.43 16.22 -3.71
CA ILE A 336 -10.21 17.66 -3.82
C ILE A 336 -9.36 18.11 -2.63
N SER A 337 -8.27 18.82 -2.88
CA SER A 337 -7.43 19.35 -1.80
C SER A 337 -8.15 20.45 -1.01
N THR A 338 -7.72 20.75 0.21
CA THR A 338 -8.17 21.93 0.96
C THR A 338 -7.52 23.22 0.48
#